data_AF-A0A7R7BAI8-F1
#
_entry.id   AF-A0A7R7BAI8-F1
#
_cell.length_a   1.000
_cell.length_b   1.000
_cell.length_c   1.000
_cell.angle_alpha   90.00
_cell.angle_beta   90.00
_cell.angle_gamma   90.00
#
_symmetry.space_group_name_H-M   'P 1'
#
loop_
_entity.id
_entity.type
_entity.pdbx_description
1 polymer ?
#
loop_
_entity_poly.entity_id
_entity_poly.type
_entity_poly.pdbx_seq_one_letter_code
_entity_poly.pdbx_strand_id
1 'polypeptide(L)' 'MTETIVRDSNGTELREGDSVTLIKDLKVKGTSETIKRGTLVKNIRLTGNPGEIECNTKQVKGLVLKTEFLKKA' A
#
# COMPACT_ATOMS: atom_id res chain seq x y z
N MET A 1 8.90 -21.31 9.85
CA MET A 1 7.96 -20.17 9.86
C MET A 1 8.46 -19.21 8.81
N THR A 2 7.76 -19.08 7.67
CA THR A 2 8.15 -18.12 6.63
C THR A 2 7.68 -16.75 7.08
N GLU A 3 8.60 -15.96 7.63
CA GLU A 3 8.38 -14.54 7.89
C GLU A 3 8.24 -13.84 6.53
N THR A 4 7.00 -13.53 6.15
CA THR A 4 6.76 -12.75 4.94
C THR A 4 7.12 -11.30 5.23
N ILE A 5 8.38 -10.95 5.02
CA ILE A 5 8.87 -9.58 5.16
C ILE A 5 8.31 -8.76 4.01
N VAL A 6 7.34 -7.91 4.31
CA VAL A 6 6.77 -6.97 3.36
C VAL A 6 7.68 -5.75 3.27
N ARG A 7 8.09 -5.38 2.05
CA ARG A 7 8.98 -4.23 1.83
C ARG A 7 8.36 -3.26 0.85
N ASP A 8 8.61 -1.97 1.06
CA ASP A 8 8.24 -0.91 0.10
C ASP A 8 9.15 -0.92 -1.14
N SER A 9 8.87 -0.03 -2.09
CA SER A 9 9.68 0.18 -3.31
C SER A 9 11.17 0.44 -3.04
N ASN A 10 11.52 1.04 -1.89
CA ASN A 10 12.90 1.32 -1.49
C ASN A 10 13.54 0.20 -0.66
N GLY A 11 12.83 -0.90 -0.40
CA GLY A 11 13.35 -2.02 0.41
C GLY A 11 13.19 -1.85 1.92
N THR A 12 12.44 -0.85 2.39
CA THR A 12 12.12 -0.64 3.81
C THR A 12 11.06 -1.62 4.26
N GLU A 13 11.28 -2.25 5.42
CA GLU A 13 10.29 -3.13 6.04
C GLU A 13 9.03 -2.35 6.44
N LEU A 14 7.88 -2.87 6.01
CA LEU A 14 6.55 -2.38 6.33
C LEU A 14 5.93 -3.26 7.41
N ARG A 15 5.27 -2.61 8.37
CA ARG A 15 4.57 -3.28 9.47
C ARG A 15 3.08 -2.95 9.46
N GLU A 16 2.29 -3.76 10.15
CA GLU A 16 0.88 -3.42 10.36
C GLU A 16 0.75 -2.10 11.12
N GLY A 17 -0.16 -1.24 10.65
CA GLY A 17 -0.36 0.10 11.20
C GLY A 17 0.56 1.18 10.62
N ASP A 18 1.56 0.83 9.81
CA ASP A 18 2.45 1.82 9.18
C ASP A 18 1.68 2.76 8.23
N SER A 19 2.35 3.86 7.88
CA SER A 19 1.90 4.78 6.85
C SER A 19 2.79 4.70 5.62
N VAL A 20 2.17 4.73 4.45
CA VAL A 20 2.85 4.66 3.16
C VAL A 20 2.31 5.74 2.23
N THR A 21 3.16 6.19 1.32
CA THR A 21 2.85 7.21 0.31
C THR A 21 2.99 6.59 -1.07
N LEU A 22 2.05 6.90 -1.96
CA LEU A 22 2.14 6.45 -3.35
C LEU A 22 3.25 7.20 -4.11
N ILE A 23 4.12 6.47 -4.80
CA ILE A 23 5.18 7.05 -5.64
C ILE A 23 4.73 7.32 -7.09
N LYS A 24 3.56 6.79 -7.49
CA LYS A 24 2.96 6.97 -8.82
C LYS A 24 1.44 7.07 -8.71
N ASP A 25 0.81 7.61 -9.75
CA ASP A 25 -0.64 7.63 -9.87
C ASP A 25 -1.15 6.23 -10.21
N LEU A 26 -2.10 5.73 -9.41
CA LEU A 26 -2.69 4.41 -9.59
C LEU A 26 -4.20 4.54 -9.79
N LYS A 27 -4.71 3.96 -10.88
CA LYS A 27 -6.15 3.83 -11.09
C LYS A 27 -6.66 2.62 -10.33
N VAL A 28 -7.71 2.81 -9.52
CA VAL A 28 -8.34 1.71 -8.79
C VAL A 28 -9.16 0.89 -9.77
N LYS A 29 -8.93 -0.43 -9.81
CA LYS A 29 -9.76 -1.32 -10.63
C LYS A 29 -11.18 -1.35 -10.07
N GLY A 30 -12.18 -1.25 -10.95
CA GLY A 30 -13.60 -1.25 -10.57
C GLY A 30 -14.17 0.13 -10.21
N THR A 31 -13.36 1.19 -10.22
CA THR A 31 -13.82 2.57 -10.03
C THR A 31 -13.17 3.51 -11.06
N SER A 32 -13.78 4.68 -11.26
CA SER A 32 -13.20 5.78 -12.06
C SER A 32 -12.15 6.58 -11.29
N GLU A 33 -11.96 6.25 -10.00
CA GLU A 33 -11.07 6.94 -9.09
C GLU A 33 -9.60 6.63 -9.38
N THR A 34 -8.79 7.68 -9.36
CA THR A 34 -7.33 7.58 -9.49
C THR A 34 -6.69 8.12 -8.23
N ILE A 35 -5.94 7.27 -7.52
CA ILE A 35 -5.15 7.67 -6.37
C ILE A 35 -3.90 8.36 -6.90
N LYS A 36 -3.78 9.65 -6.59
CA LYS A 36 -2.67 10.45 -7.09
C LYS A 36 -1.37 10.11 -6.38
N ARG A 37 -0.25 10.29 -7.10
CA ARG A 37 1.09 10.29 -6.48
C ARG A 37 1.12 11.27 -5.30
N GLY A 38 1.79 10.87 -4.22
CA GLY A 38 1.87 11.67 -2.99
C GLY A 38 0.69 11.46 -2.04
N THR A 39 -0.32 10.67 -2.42
CA THR A 39 -1.40 10.32 -1.49
C THR A 39 -0.84 9.49 -0.34
N LEU A 40 -1.05 9.98 0.88
CA LEU A 40 -0.70 9.30 2.13
C LEU A 40 -1.81 8.34 2.54
N VAL A 41 -1.43 7.08 2.73
CA VAL A 41 -2.28 6.00 3.19
C VAL A 41 -1.79 5.58 4.57
N LYS A 42 -2.67 5.64 5.57
CA LYS A 42 -2.35 5.32 6.96
C LYS A 42 -3.03 4.01 7.36
N ASN A 43 -2.51 3.34 8.39
CA ASN A 43 -3.06 2.10 8.92
C ASN A 43 -3.11 0.99 7.86
N ILE A 44 -1.97 0.70 7.22
CA ILE A 44 -1.88 -0.44 6.31
C ILE A 44 -1.95 -1.76 7.08
N ARG A 45 -2.44 -2.80 6.41
CA ARG A 45 -2.46 -4.18 6.90
C ARG A 45 -1.65 -5.07 5.97
N LEU A 46 -0.92 -6.01 6.56
CA LEU A 46 -0.14 -6.98 5.80
C LEU A 46 -1.06 -8.15 5.44
N THR A 47 -1.13 -8.51 4.17
CA THR A 47 -2.03 -9.57 3.67
C THR A 47 -1.38 -10.95 3.65
N GLY A 48 -0.12 -11.06 4.11
CA GLY A 48 0.68 -12.28 4.04
C GLY A 48 1.39 -12.51 2.70
N ASN A 49 1.22 -11.61 1.73
CA ASN A 49 1.97 -11.56 0.47
C ASN A 49 3.01 -10.44 0.54
N PRO A 50 4.31 -10.68 0.27
CA PRO A 50 5.35 -9.66 0.41
C PRO A 50 5.23 -8.51 -0.59
N GLY A 51 4.52 -8.72 -1.70
CA GLY A 51 4.30 -7.74 -2.74
C GLY A 51 3.03 -6.90 -2.59
N GLU A 52 2.20 -7.17 -1.57
CA GLU A 52 0.86 -6.59 -1.45
C GLU A 52 0.56 -6.15 -0.02
N ILE A 53 -0.17 -5.04 0.11
CA ILE A 53 -0.75 -4.58 1.37
C ILE A 53 -2.20 -4.24 1.17
N GLU A 54 -2.99 -4.42 2.23
CA GLU A 54 -4.36 -3.94 2.28
C GLU A 54 -4.36 -2.58 2.97
N CYS A 55 -5.14 -1.65 2.44
CA CYS A 55 -5.28 -0.34 3.05
C CYS A 55 -6.66 0.28 2.81
N ASN A 56 -6.89 1.36 3.54
CA ASN A 56 -8.11 2.14 3.44
C ASN A 56 -7.76 3.56 3.02
N THR A 57 -8.38 4.03 1.94
CA THR A 57 -8.36 5.44 1.55
C THR A 57 -9.63 6.13 2.03
N LYS A 58 -9.72 7.45 1.85
CA LYS A 58 -10.93 8.21 2.22
C LYS A 58 -12.18 7.77 1.46
N GLN A 59 -12.02 7.30 0.22
CA GLN A 59 -13.13 7.00 -0.69
C GLN A 59 -13.36 5.49 -0.86
N VAL A 60 -12.30 4.68 -0.74
CA VAL A 60 -12.36 3.23 -0.93
C VAL A 60 -11.76 2.54 0.29
N LYS A 61 -12.51 1.59 0.87
CA LYS A 61 -12.06 0.71 1.95
C LYS A 61 -11.69 -0.67 1.40
N GLY A 62 -10.71 -1.33 2.03
CA GLY A 62 -10.29 -2.68 1.68
C GLY A 62 -9.63 -2.78 0.31
N LEU A 63 -8.84 -1.78 -0.09
CA LEU A 63 -8.11 -1.84 -1.34
C LEU A 63 -6.75 -2.53 -1.15
N VAL A 64 -6.40 -3.40 -2.08
CA VAL A 64 -5.07 -4.04 -2.12
C VAL A 64 -4.18 -3.24 -3.06
N LEU A 65 -3.05 -2.77 -2.55
CA LEU A 65 -2.02 -2.07 -3.31
C LEU A 65 -0.75 -2.90 -3.35
N LYS A 66 -0.06 -2.83 -4.50
CA LYS A 66 1.26 -3.43 -4.62
C LYS A 66 2.32 -2.56 -3.97
N THR A 67 3.20 -3.18 -3.20
CA THR A 67 4.25 -2.47 -2.44
C THR A 67 5.34 -1.85 -3.33
N GLU A 68 5.51 -2.34 -4.56
CA GLU A 68 6.41 -1.76 -5.57
C GLU A 68 6.09 -0.30 -5.91
N PHE A 69 4.84 0.15 -5.70
CA PHE A 69 4.37 1.51 -5.95
C PHE A 69 4.16 2.33 -4.68
N LEU A 70 4.59 1.80 -3.54
CA LEU A 70 4.45 2.42 -2.23
C LEU A 70 5.83 2.76 -1.68
N LYS A 71 5.88 3.85 -0.92
CA LYS A 71 7.05 4.25 -0.15
C LYS A 71 6.65 4.43 1.30
N LYS A 72 7.44 3.94 2.26
CA LYS A 72 7.21 4.21 3.67
C LYS A 72 7.24 5.72 3.92
N ALA A 73 6.19 6.24 4.58
CA ALA A 73 6.02 7.65 4.90
C ALA A 73 6.71 8.03 6.20
#